data_AF-V8PBG9-F1
#
_entry.id   AF-V8PBG9-F1
#
_cell.length_a   1.000
_cell.length_b   1.000
_cell.length_c   1.000
_cell.angle_alpha   90.00
_cell.angle_beta   90.00
_cell.angle_gamma   90.00
#
_symmetry.space_group_name_H-M   'P 1'
#
loop_
_entity.id
_entity.type
_entity.pdbx_description
1 polymer ?
#
loop_
_entity_poly.entity_id
_entity_poly.type
_entity_poly.pdbx_seq_one_letter_code
_entity_poly.pdbx_strand_id
1 'polypeptide(L)'
;LEGHNIFSNLNSNEYEQVLEIIRKAIIATDLALYFGNRKQLEELQQTRSLNLKNQAHRDRVIGLMMTSCDLCSVTKLWHVTRLTANDIYAEFWAEGDEMKKLGIQPIPMMDRDKKDEVPQGQIGFYNAVALPCYSTLAQILPPTIPLHRACRENLKQWEKVIRGEEAYGWIPSQSSNSDSFPVKIVD
;
A
#
# COMPACT_ATOMS: atom_id res chain seq x y z
N LEU A 1 8.37 -26.70 -16.47
CA LEU A 1 8.08 -25.35 -17.01
C LEU A 1 9.35 -24.81 -17.62
N GLU A 2 9.53 -24.97 -18.92
CA GLU A 2 10.67 -24.40 -19.68
C GLU A 2 10.34 -22.96 -20.11
N GLY A 3 11.34 -22.11 -20.33
CA GLY A 3 11.16 -20.77 -20.93
C GLY A 3 10.72 -19.63 -20.02
N HIS A 4 10.68 -19.80 -18.70
CA HIS A 4 10.19 -18.77 -17.76
C HIS A 4 11.31 -18.06 -16.97
N ASN A 5 12.57 -18.51 -17.09
CA ASN A 5 13.68 -17.92 -16.34
C ASN A 5 14.18 -16.63 -17.01
N ILE A 6 13.59 -15.49 -16.63
CA ILE A 6 14.00 -14.16 -17.09
C ILE A 6 15.42 -13.75 -16.63
N PHE A 7 16.01 -14.48 -15.70
CA PHE A 7 17.35 -14.25 -15.17
C PHE A 7 18.38 -15.25 -15.71
N SER A 8 18.08 -15.98 -16.79
CA SER A 8 18.94 -17.02 -17.34
C SER A 8 20.33 -16.54 -17.77
N ASN A 9 20.48 -15.24 -18.04
CA ASN A 9 21.74 -14.63 -18.47
C ASN A 9 22.62 -14.14 -17.30
N LEU A 10 22.14 -14.24 -16.05
CA LEU A 10 22.94 -13.92 -14.87
C LEU A 10 23.91 -15.06 -14.55
N ASN A 11 25.06 -14.72 -14.00
CA ASN A 11 25.91 -15.74 -13.41
C ASN A 11 25.29 -16.29 -12.10
N SER A 12 25.77 -17.43 -11.61
CA SER A 12 25.18 -18.09 -10.43
C SER A 12 25.10 -17.19 -9.19
N ASN A 13 26.12 -16.36 -8.96
CA ASN A 13 26.17 -15.46 -7.80
C ASN A 13 25.17 -14.29 -7.95
N GLU A 14 25.05 -13.70 -9.14
CA GLU A 14 24.04 -12.67 -9.42
C GLU A 14 22.62 -13.24 -9.33
N TYR A 15 22.41 -14.46 -9.79
CA TYR A 15 21.13 -15.16 -9.73
C TYR A 15 20.68 -15.38 -8.27
N GLU A 16 21.57 -15.86 -7.41
CA GLU A 16 21.29 -16.00 -5.97
C GLU A 16 21.00 -14.65 -5.31
N GLN A 17 21.77 -13.61 -5.65
CA GLN A 17 21.57 -12.27 -5.10
C GLN A 17 20.22 -11.66 -5.50
N VAL A 18 19.81 -11.77 -6.77
CA VAL A 18 18.53 -11.22 -7.21
C VAL A 18 17.35 -11.97 -6.57
N LEU A 19 17.45 -13.29 -6.43
CA LEU A 19 16.42 -14.08 -5.74
C LEU A 19 16.31 -13.68 -4.27
N GLU A 20 17.43 -13.42 -3.60
CA GLU A 20 17.41 -12.97 -2.21
C GLU A 20 16.81 -11.56 -2.06
N ILE A 21 17.08 -10.66 -3.01
CA ILE A 21 16.45 -9.33 -3.07
C ILE A 21 14.94 -9.48 -3.25
N ILE A 22 14.48 -10.29 -4.21
CA ILE A 22 13.06 -10.56 -4.46
C ILE A 22 12.39 -11.13 -3.21
N ARG A 23 13.02 -12.14 -2.59
CA ARG A 23 12.51 -12.78 -1.38
C ARG A 23 12.30 -11.78 -0.25
N LYS A 24 13.31 -10.95 0.05
CA LYS A 24 13.22 -9.90 1.07
C LYS A 24 12.18 -8.84 0.73
N ALA A 25 12.09 -8.43 -0.53
CA ALA A 25 11.14 -7.42 -0.99
C ALA A 25 9.69 -7.90 -0.85
N ILE A 26 9.39 -9.14 -1.22
CA ILE A 26 8.06 -9.75 -1.05
C ILE A 26 7.71 -9.85 0.44
N ILE A 27 8.61 -10.35 1.28
CA ILE A 27 8.33 -10.46 2.73
C ILE A 27 8.07 -9.08 3.35
N ALA A 28 8.75 -8.04 2.86
CA ALA A 28 8.58 -6.68 3.38
C ALA A 28 7.23 -6.01 3.05
N THR A 29 6.39 -6.61 2.20
CA THR A 29 5.01 -6.11 2.00
C THR A 29 4.09 -6.45 3.17
N ASP A 30 4.49 -7.36 4.06
CA ASP A 30 3.76 -7.61 5.31
C ASP A 30 3.83 -6.37 6.22
N LEU A 31 2.67 -5.75 6.43
CA LEU A 31 2.53 -4.54 7.23
C LEU A 31 2.87 -4.76 8.72
N ALA A 32 2.87 -6.00 9.22
CA ALA A 32 3.34 -6.31 10.57
C ALA A 32 4.86 -6.01 10.71
N LEU A 33 5.65 -6.31 9.68
CA LEU A 33 7.09 -6.07 9.67
C LEU A 33 7.44 -4.59 9.43
N TYR A 34 6.56 -3.86 8.75
CA TYR A 34 6.74 -2.44 8.46
C TYR A 34 6.99 -1.60 9.72
N PHE A 35 6.22 -1.81 10.80
CA PHE A 35 6.33 -0.97 12.00
C PHE A 35 7.72 -1.05 12.65
N GLY A 36 8.26 -2.26 12.78
CA GLY A 36 9.60 -2.49 13.30
C GLY A 36 10.68 -1.91 12.37
N ASN A 37 10.52 -2.12 11.06
CA ASN A 37 11.46 -1.60 10.07
C ASN A 37 11.51 -0.06 10.03
N ARG A 38 10.35 0.61 10.01
CA ARG A 38 10.27 2.08 10.01
C ARG A 38 10.91 2.65 11.26
N LYS A 39 10.61 2.11 12.44
CA LYS A 39 11.19 2.58 13.70
C LYS A 39 12.72 2.56 13.66
N GLN A 40 13.29 1.47 13.17
CA GLN A 40 14.75 1.35 13.04
C GLN A 40 15.32 2.32 12.00
N LEU A 41 14.63 2.57 10.89
CA LEU A 41 15.05 3.59 9.91
C LEU A 41 14.99 5.01 10.48
N GLU A 42 13.99 5.33 11.29
CA GLU A 42 13.89 6.63 11.97
C GLU A 42 15.02 6.82 12.98
N GLU A 43 15.34 5.80 13.78
CA GLU A 43 16.47 5.81 14.70
C GLU A 43 17.82 6.01 13.95
N LEU A 44 18.01 5.30 12.83
CA LEU A 44 19.20 5.44 11.98
C LEU A 44 19.30 6.85 11.36
N GLN A 45 18.18 7.46 10.98
CA GLN A 45 18.12 8.83 10.47
C GLN A 45 18.44 9.87 11.55
N GLN A 46 17.81 9.75 12.73
CA GLN A 46 18.01 10.67 13.85
C GLN A 46 19.46 10.66 14.34
N THR A 47 20.07 9.48 14.40
CA THR A 47 21.49 9.30 14.78
C THR A 47 22.47 9.58 13.65
N ARG A 48 21.99 9.91 12.44
CA ARG A 48 22.80 10.10 11.21
C ARG A 48 23.72 8.91 10.90
N SER A 49 23.29 7.70 11.26
CA SER A 49 24.03 6.45 11.07
C SER A 49 23.56 5.64 9.85
N LEU A 50 22.46 6.07 9.20
CA LEU A 50 21.98 5.46 7.96
C LEU A 50 23.06 5.53 6.86
N ASN A 51 23.39 4.37 6.29
CA ASN A 51 24.45 4.23 5.29
C ASN A 51 24.00 3.27 4.18
N LEU A 52 23.72 3.81 2.99
CA LEU A 52 23.25 3.03 1.83
C LEU A 52 24.32 2.15 1.16
N LYS A 53 25.56 2.15 1.67
CA LYS A 53 26.60 1.16 1.30
C LYS A 53 26.56 -0.08 2.19
N ASN A 54 25.88 -0.01 3.35
CA ASN A 54 25.66 -1.18 4.21
C ASN A 54 24.46 -1.96 3.68
N GLN A 55 24.64 -3.26 3.39
CA GLN A 55 23.58 -4.09 2.81
C GLN A 55 22.34 -4.18 3.70
N ALA A 56 22.50 -4.34 5.02
CA ALA A 56 21.37 -4.42 5.94
C ALA A 56 20.57 -3.11 5.97
N HIS A 57 21.25 -1.95 5.88
CA HIS A 57 20.56 -0.66 5.77
C HIS A 57 19.82 -0.54 4.42
N ARG A 58 20.43 -0.99 3.32
CA ARG A 58 19.76 -1.02 2.01
C ARG A 58 18.52 -1.90 2.03
N ASP A 59 18.60 -3.10 2.60
CA ASP A 59 17.47 -4.02 2.70
C ASP A 59 16.29 -3.38 3.44
N ARG A 60 16.55 -2.61 4.50
CA ARG A 60 15.53 -1.86 5.24
C ARG A 60 14.88 -0.77 4.41
N VAL A 61 15.69 0.00 3.68
CA VAL A 61 15.18 1.05 2.80
C VAL A 61 14.34 0.45 1.67
N ILE A 62 14.79 -0.66 1.07
CA ILE A 62 14.00 -1.43 0.09
C ILE A 62 12.69 -1.89 0.73
N GLY A 63 12.71 -2.42 1.95
CA GLY A 63 11.50 -2.82 2.65
C GLY A 63 10.50 -1.68 2.83
N LEU A 64 10.98 -0.48 3.22
CA LEU A 64 10.13 0.71 3.29
C LEU A 64 9.60 1.13 1.91
N MET A 65 10.41 1.02 0.85
CA MET A 65 9.97 1.28 -0.52
C MET A 65 8.87 0.30 -0.94
N MET A 66 8.99 -0.99 -0.59
CA MET A 66 7.98 -2.00 -0.89
C MET A 66 6.64 -1.66 -0.21
N THR A 67 6.65 -1.34 1.10
CA THR A 67 5.45 -0.86 1.78
C THR A 67 4.88 0.40 1.13
N SER A 68 5.74 1.34 0.74
CA SER A 68 5.31 2.59 0.10
C SER A 68 4.63 2.36 -1.26
N CYS A 69 5.11 1.37 -2.01
CA CYS A 69 4.51 0.94 -3.28
C CYS A 69 3.18 0.22 -3.05
N ASP A 70 3.12 -0.68 -2.07
CA ASP A 70 1.92 -1.45 -1.73
C ASP A 70 0.77 -0.52 -1.30
N LEU A 71 1.09 0.52 -0.53
CA LEU A 71 0.11 1.51 -0.07
C LEU A 71 -0.18 2.63 -1.07
N CYS A 72 0.37 2.59 -2.30
CA CYS A 72 0.40 3.78 -3.17
C CYS A 72 -0.97 4.29 -3.63
N SER A 73 -2.07 3.55 -3.44
CA SER A 73 -3.44 4.01 -3.69
C SER A 73 -3.76 5.31 -2.93
N VAL A 74 -3.20 5.49 -1.73
CA VAL A 74 -3.39 6.68 -0.89
C VAL A 74 -2.65 7.93 -1.40
N THR A 75 -1.81 7.77 -2.43
CA THR A 75 -1.00 8.84 -3.04
C THR A 75 -1.50 9.27 -4.41
N LYS A 76 -2.63 8.72 -4.88
CA LYS A 76 -3.23 9.09 -6.16
C LYS A 76 -4.08 10.35 -6.01
N LEU A 77 -4.62 10.84 -7.14
CA LEU A 77 -5.64 11.88 -7.09
C LEU A 77 -6.88 11.35 -6.35
N TRP A 78 -7.56 12.25 -5.63
CA TRP A 78 -8.65 11.91 -4.72
C TRP A 78 -9.72 10.98 -5.32
N HIS A 79 -10.18 11.25 -6.55
CA HIS A 79 -11.19 10.42 -7.21
C HIS A 79 -10.72 8.96 -7.41
N VAL A 80 -9.44 8.75 -7.70
CA VAL A 80 -8.84 7.41 -7.82
C VAL A 80 -8.75 6.76 -6.46
N THR A 81 -8.19 7.49 -5.47
CA THR A 81 -8.05 7.00 -4.10
C THR A 81 -9.39 6.57 -3.51
N ARG A 82 -10.46 7.33 -3.76
CA ARG A 82 -11.82 7.02 -3.29
C ARG A 82 -12.38 5.75 -3.93
N LEU A 83 -12.17 5.57 -5.24
CA LEU A 83 -12.60 4.35 -5.93
C LEU A 83 -11.86 3.12 -5.42
N THR A 84 -10.53 3.21 -5.29
CA THR A 84 -9.73 2.10 -4.76
C THR A 84 -10.09 1.78 -3.30
N ALA A 85 -10.44 2.76 -2.48
CA ALA A 85 -10.92 2.51 -1.13
C ALA A 85 -12.19 1.64 -1.12
N ASN A 86 -13.12 1.86 -2.04
CA ASN A 86 -14.33 1.03 -2.15
C ASN A 86 -13.99 -0.43 -2.48
N ASP A 87 -13.04 -0.65 -3.39
CA ASP A 87 -12.59 -2.01 -3.75
C ASP A 87 -11.91 -2.70 -2.56
N ILE A 88 -11.04 -1.99 -1.83
CA ILE A 88 -10.39 -2.50 -0.61
C ILE A 88 -11.42 -2.90 0.45
N TYR A 89 -12.42 -2.05 0.72
CA TYR A 89 -13.46 -2.39 1.68
C TYR A 89 -14.40 -3.49 1.19
N ALA A 90 -14.62 -3.62 -0.12
CA ALA A 90 -15.39 -4.74 -0.66
C ALA A 90 -14.72 -6.08 -0.32
N GLU A 91 -13.39 -6.16 -0.41
CA GLU A 91 -12.61 -7.33 0.01
C GLU A 91 -12.68 -7.54 1.53
N PHE A 92 -12.44 -6.50 2.35
CA PHE A 92 -12.52 -6.61 3.82
C PHE A 92 -13.90 -7.06 4.31
N TRP A 93 -14.96 -6.59 3.66
CA TRP A 93 -16.32 -6.97 4.01
C TRP A 93 -16.66 -8.38 3.58
N ALA A 94 -16.15 -8.84 2.43
CA ALA A 94 -16.29 -10.24 2.04
C ALA A 94 -15.63 -11.17 3.06
N GLU A 95 -14.43 -10.83 3.54
CA GLU A 95 -13.77 -11.58 4.61
C GLU A 95 -14.55 -11.54 5.93
N GLY A 96 -15.05 -10.37 6.33
CA GLY A 96 -15.87 -10.22 7.53
C GLY A 96 -17.18 -11.02 7.48
N ASP A 97 -17.79 -11.14 6.30
CA ASP A 97 -18.98 -11.98 6.09
C ASP A 97 -18.65 -13.48 6.27
N GLU A 98 -17.50 -13.94 5.78
CA GLU A 98 -17.02 -15.30 6.03
C GLU A 98 -16.75 -15.55 7.53
N MET A 99 -16.18 -14.57 8.24
CA MET A 99 -16.00 -14.65 9.70
C MET A 99 -17.35 -14.80 10.43
N LYS A 100 -18.37 -14.01 10.04
CA LYS A 100 -19.73 -14.09 10.61
C LYS A 100 -20.35 -15.47 10.38
N LYS A 101 -20.16 -16.10 9.21
CA LYS A 101 -20.63 -17.47 8.93
C LYS A 101 -20.00 -18.50 9.87
N LEU A 102 -18.77 -18.26 10.34
CA LEU A 102 -18.08 -19.08 11.33
C LEU A 102 -18.45 -18.74 12.78
N GLY A 103 -19.38 -17.81 13.00
CA GLY A 103 -19.78 -17.36 14.33
C GLY A 103 -18.76 -16.43 15.01
N ILE A 104 -17.83 -15.85 14.25
CA ILE A 104 -16.81 -14.92 14.74
C ILE A 104 -17.24 -13.49 14.41
N GLN A 105 -17.27 -12.61 15.41
CA GLN A 105 -17.54 -11.19 15.18
C GLN A 105 -16.31 -10.52 14.52
N PRO A 106 -16.43 -9.95 13.31
CA PRO A 106 -15.31 -9.28 12.65
C PRO A 106 -14.96 -7.96 13.34
N ILE A 107 -13.73 -7.50 13.13
CA ILE A 107 -13.30 -6.16 13.53
C ILE A 107 -14.07 -5.08 12.74
N PRO A 108 -14.23 -3.85 13.26
CA PRO A 108 -15.06 -2.82 12.60
C PRO A 108 -14.71 -2.54 11.14
N MET A 109 -13.44 -2.61 10.77
CA MET A 109 -12.97 -2.41 9.39
C MET A 109 -13.51 -3.45 8.39
N MET A 110 -13.76 -4.67 8.87
CA MET A 110 -14.27 -5.79 8.08
C MET A 110 -15.79 -5.94 8.20
N ASP A 111 -16.47 -5.12 9.01
CA ASP A 111 -17.90 -5.20 9.22
C ASP A 111 -18.65 -4.23 8.29
N ARG A 112 -19.31 -4.75 7.24
CA ARG A 112 -20.10 -3.93 6.30
C ARG A 112 -21.24 -3.16 6.97
N ASP A 113 -21.71 -3.61 8.13
CA ASP A 113 -22.77 -2.93 8.89
C ASP A 113 -22.24 -1.64 9.55
N LYS A 114 -20.91 -1.47 9.61
CA LYS A 114 -20.20 -0.30 10.16
C LYS A 114 -19.60 0.60 9.08
N LYS A 115 -20.16 0.59 7.87
CA LYS A 115 -19.68 1.42 6.74
C LYS A 115 -19.58 2.92 7.04
N ASP A 116 -20.40 3.43 7.95
CA ASP A 116 -20.38 4.86 8.34
C ASP A 116 -19.10 5.24 9.11
N GLU A 117 -18.39 4.25 9.66
CA GLU A 117 -17.10 4.44 10.34
C GLU A 117 -15.90 4.49 9.36
N VAL A 118 -16.11 4.18 8.07
CA VAL A 118 -15.04 4.12 7.05
C VAL A 118 -14.20 5.40 6.98
N PRO A 119 -14.79 6.61 6.89
CA PRO A 119 -13.98 7.84 6.82
C PRO A 119 -13.08 8.02 8.05
N GLN A 120 -13.59 7.72 9.24
CA GLN A 120 -12.80 7.81 10.48
C GLN A 120 -11.69 6.76 10.53
N GLY A 121 -11.97 5.53 10.06
CA GLY A 121 -10.99 4.48 9.90
C GLY A 121 -9.87 4.87 8.93
N GLN A 122 -10.21 5.51 7.81
CA GLN A 122 -9.22 6.01 6.84
C GLN A 122 -8.33 7.10 7.45
N ILE A 123 -8.89 8.08 8.16
CA ILE A 123 -8.07 9.07 8.89
C ILE A 123 -7.12 8.39 9.88
N GLY A 124 -7.60 7.39 10.62
CA GLY A 124 -6.78 6.60 11.53
C GLY A 124 -5.62 5.92 10.81
N PHE A 125 -5.89 5.24 9.70
CA PHE A 125 -4.89 4.57 8.88
C PHE A 125 -3.85 5.55 8.30
N TYR A 126 -4.30 6.70 7.78
CA TYR A 126 -3.40 7.71 7.23
C TYR A 126 -2.44 8.24 8.30
N ASN A 127 -2.94 8.54 9.50
CA ASN A 127 -2.12 9.07 10.59
C ASN A 127 -1.18 8.02 11.21
N ALA A 128 -1.64 6.78 11.36
CA ALA A 128 -0.87 5.73 12.01
C ALA A 128 0.13 5.03 11.09
N VAL A 129 -0.18 4.94 9.78
CA VAL A 129 0.55 4.11 8.82
C VAL A 129 1.07 4.94 7.64
N ALA A 130 0.18 5.49 6.83
CA ALA A 130 0.56 6.03 5.52
C ALA A 130 1.46 7.28 5.61
N LEU A 131 1.06 8.28 6.39
CA LEU A 131 1.85 9.51 6.55
C LEU A 131 3.23 9.24 7.16
N PRO A 132 3.36 8.46 8.25
CA PRO A 132 4.67 8.05 8.74
C PRO A 132 5.52 7.35 7.67
N CYS A 133 4.93 6.43 6.90
CA CYS A 133 5.64 5.71 5.83
C CYS A 133 6.26 6.67 4.81
N TYR A 134 5.44 7.54 4.21
CA TYR A 134 5.90 8.47 3.18
C TYR A 134 6.76 9.60 3.74
N SER A 135 6.58 9.99 5.00
CA SER A 135 7.44 10.97 5.67
C SER A 135 8.86 10.42 5.84
N THR A 136 9.01 9.21 6.38
CA THR A 136 10.32 8.55 6.51
C THR A 136 10.95 8.32 5.13
N LEU A 137 10.16 7.88 4.15
CA LEU A 137 10.65 7.68 2.77
C LEU A 137 11.16 8.98 2.16
N ALA A 138 10.40 10.08 2.27
CA ALA A 138 10.80 11.39 1.73
C ALA A 138 12.04 11.96 2.41
N GLN A 139 12.29 11.64 3.68
CA GLN A 139 13.51 12.03 4.38
C GLN A 139 14.73 11.23 3.88
N ILE A 140 14.57 9.95 3.57
CA ILE A 140 15.65 9.08 3.07
C ILE A 140 15.90 9.33 1.58
N LEU A 141 14.84 9.46 0.79
CA LEU A 141 14.84 9.62 -0.67
C LEU A 141 14.03 10.87 -1.05
N PRO A 142 14.62 12.09 -1.00
CA PRO A 142 13.92 13.35 -1.26
C PRO A 142 13.11 13.44 -2.56
N PRO A 143 13.50 12.81 -3.68
CA PRO A 143 12.66 12.80 -4.89
C PRO A 143 11.26 12.19 -4.69
N THR A 144 11.02 11.46 -3.60
CA THR A 144 9.72 10.85 -3.28
C THR A 144 8.75 11.76 -2.51
N ILE A 145 9.14 13.01 -2.22
CA ILE A 145 8.28 14.04 -1.59
C ILE A 145 6.87 14.17 -2.22
N PRO A 146 6.67 14.04 -3.54
CA PRO A 146 5.33 14.10 -4.13
C PRO A 146 4.35 13.06 -3.55
N LEU A 147 4.82 11.85 -3.19
CA LEU A 147 3.98 10.81 -2.58
C LEU A 147 3.46 11.24 -1.21
N HIS A 148 4.35 11.78 -0.37
CA HIS A 148 3.99 12.30 0.94
C HIS A 148 3.01 13.49 0.85
N ARG A 149 3.21 14.39 -0.11
CA ARG A 149 2.29 15.50 -0.38
C ARG A 149 0.91 15.00 -0.78
N ALA A 150 0.83 14.08 -1.74
CA ALA A 150 -0.44 13.52 -2.18
C ALA A 150 -1.17 12.76 -1.05
N CYS A 151 -0.44 11.99 -0.25
CA CYS A 151 -0.99 11.33 0.94
C CYS A 151 -1.60 12.32 1.93
N ARG A 152 -0.92 13.45 2.19
CA ARG A 152 -1.43 14.51 3.07
C ARG A 152 -2.65 15.20 2.50
N GLU A 153 -2.69 15.39 1.18
CA GLU A 153 -3.81 16.03 0.51
C GLU A 153 -5.05 15.12 0.56
N ASN A 154 -4.89 13.81 0.39
CA ASN A 154 -5.99 12.86 0.54
C ASN A 154 -6.45 12.71 1.99
N LEU A 155 -5.56 12.82 2.99
CA LEU A 155 -5.99 12.91 4.40
C LEU A 155 -6.96 14.09 4.59
N LYS A 156 -6.63 15.27 4.05
CA LYS A 156 -7.51 16.44 4.14
C LYS A 156 -8.86 16.21 3.46
N GLN A 157 -8.93 15.43 2.39
CA GLN A 157 -10.21 15.07 1.76
C GLN A 157 -11.04 14.16 2.67
N TRP A 158 -10.42 13.16 3.30
CA TRP A 158 -11.10 12.34 4.31
C TRP A 158 -11.63 13.16 5.49
N GLU A 159 -10.87 14.16 5.95
CA GLU A 159 -11.33 15.09 6.98
C GLU A 159 -12.54 15.93 6.52
N LYS A 160 -12.58 16.35 5.25
CA LYS A 160 -13.75 17.04 4.66
C LYS A 160 -14.99 16.15 4.60
N VAL A 161 -14.80 14.87 4.24
CA VAL A 161 -15.88 13.88 4.24
C VAL A 161 -16.53 13.77 5.62
N ILE A 162 -15.73 13.70 6.69
CA ILE A 162 -16.27 13.64 8.06
C ILE A 162 -17.00 14.92 8.45
N ARG A 163 -16.51 16.08 8.02
CA ARG A 163 -17.19 17.37 8.27
C ARG A 163 -18.46 17.56 7.43
N GLY A 164 -18.78 16.64 6.52
CA GLY A 164 -19.93 16.74 5.62
C GLY A 164 -19.74 17.76 4.49
N GLU A 165 -18.51 18.23 4.26
CA GLU A 165 -18.17 19.16 3.18
C GLU A 165 -18.07 18.46 1.82
N GLU A 166 -17.93 17.13 1.83
CA GLU A 166 -17.89 16.30 0.64
C GLU A 166 -18.71 15.02 0.86
N ALA A 167 -19.58 14.69 -0.10
CA ALA A 167 -20.37 13.48 -0.03
C ALA A 167 -19.51 12.25 -0.33
N TYR A 168 -19.37 11.35 0.65
CA TYR A 168 -18.85 10.01 0.44
C TYR A 168 -20.00 9.05 0.15
N GLY A 169 -20.35 8.96 -1.13
CA GLY A 169 -21.25 7.91 -1.61
C GLY A 169 -20.44 6.65 -1.89
N TRP A 170 -20.82 5.52 -1.29
CA TRP A 170 -20.32 4.23 -1.73
C TRP A 170 -20.76 4.01 -3.18
N ILE A 171 -19.80 3.89 -4.08
CA ILE A 171 -20.04 3.54 -5.48
C ILE A 171 -19.48 2.13 -5.61
N PRO A 172 -20.31 1.09 -5.72
CA PRO A 172 -19.82 -0.24 -6.04
C PRO A 172 -19.05 -0.13 -7.35
N SER A 173 -17.86 -0.71 -7.42
CA SER A 173 -17.24 -0.94 -8.72
C SER A 173 -18.26 -1.69 -9.56
N GLN A 174 -18.67 -1.09 -10.69
CA GLN A 174 -19.39 -1.87 -11.69
C GLN A 174 -18.47 -3.04 -12.00
N SER A 175 -18.95 -4.26 -11.76
CA SER A 175 -18.39 -5.46 -12.37
C SER A 175 -18.14 -5.10 -13.83
N SER A 176 -16.87 -4.97 -14.22
CA SER A 176 -16.54 -4.80 -15.61
C SER A 176 -17.07 -6.04 -16.30
N ASN A 177 -18.21 -5.92 -16.99
CA ASN A 177 -18.59 -6.89 -18.00
C ASN A 177 -17.44 -6.84 -19.01
N SER A 178 -16.58 -7.85 -18.92
CA SER A 178 -15.43 -8.06 -19.80
C SER A 178 -15.90 -8.64 -21.14
N ASP A 179 -16.97 -8.07 -21.69
CA ASP A 179 -17.44 -8.40 -23.03
C ASP A 179 -17.23 -7.21 -23.96
N SER A 180 -16.29 -7.41 -24.88
CA SER A 180 -16.05 -6.67 -26.13
C SER A 180 -15.26 -5.34 -26.06
N PHE A 181 -13.94 -5.45 -26.06
CA PHE A 181 -13.11 -4.52 -26.83
C PHE A 181 -12.66 -5.22 -28.13
N PRO A 182 -13.15 -4.81 -29.31
CA PRO A 182 -12.64 -5.35 -30.57
C PRO A 182 -11.30 -4.68 -30.87
N VAL A 183 -10.20 -5.37 -30.54
CA VAL A 183 -8.88 -5.01 -31.09
C VAL A 183 -8.88 -5.41 -32.56
N LYS A 184 -9.08 -4.43 -33.44
CA LYS A 184 -8.83 -4.62 -34.88
C LYS A 184 -7.33 -4.73 -35.10
N ILE A 185 -6.87 -5.93 -35.44
CA ILE A 185 -5.56 -6.15 -36.03
C ILE A 185 -5.66 -5.61 -37.46
N VAL A 186 -4.79 -4.66 -37.80
CA VAL A 186 -4.62 -4.19 -39.18
C VAL A 186 -3.55 -5.07 -39.80
N ASP A 187 -3.93 -5.73 -40.90
CA ASP A 187 -3.05 -6.57 -41.73
C ASP A 187 -1.86 -5.80 -42.32
#